data_AF-A0A9P7XDJ7-F1
#
_entry.id   AF-A0A9P7XDJ7-F1
#
_cell.length_a   1.000
_cell.length_b   1.000
_cell.length_c   1.000
_cell.angle_alpha   90.00
_cell.angle_beta   90.00
_cell.angle_gamma   90.00
#
_symmetry.space_group_name_H-M   'P 1'
#
loop_
_entity.id
_entity.type
_entity.pdbx_description
1 polymer ?
#
loop_
_entity_poly.entity_id
_entity_poly.type
_entity_poly.pdbx_seq_one_letter_code
_entity_poly.pdbx_strand_id
1 'polypeptide(L)'
;MFARPSSSRPQHSRSMSAKFSHIPPSIHYGSLDQPTISVRMPAWEVNPTLPSITIDGEIDLDVSCFARNRLQYSIGLSLFDERGTRVDWNQDGPENYHRTRSAISLADRVVVDGQCFMNFAVRIPSDAFPTHGQSRVMSVGIKAYALDKPDLTTEMVTVQFMMMNVGYPGRRRGSSVRY
;
A
#
# COMPACT_ATOMS: atom_id res chain seq x y z
N MET A 1 -34.48 -55.40 8.36
CA MET A 1 -33.34 -54.73 7.69
C MET A 1 -33.92 -53.80 6.64
N PHE A 2 -33.94 -52.49 6.88
CA PHE A 2 -34.55 -51.51 5.97
C PHE A 2 -33.51 -50.97 4.98
N ALA A 3 -33.78 -51.13 3.69
CA ALA A 3 -33.01 -50.55 2.60
C ALA A 3 -33.25 -49.03 2.52
N ARG A 4 -32.17 -48.25 2.40
CA ARG A 4 -32.23 -46.80 2.13
C ARG A 4 -32.11 -46.54 0.61
N PRO A 5 -32.86 -45.58 0.06
CA PRO A 5 -32.81 -45.27 -1.37
C PRO A 5 -31.62 -44.38 -1.74
N SER A 6 -31.09 -44.63 -2.94
CA SER A 6 -30.07 -43.86 -3.64
C SER A 6 -30.64 -42.52 -4.12
N SER A 7 -30.03 -41.42 -3.70
CA SER A 7 -30.30 -40.08 -4.25
C SER A 7 -29.15 -39.65 -5.16
N SER A 8 -29.34 -39.84 -6.47
CA SER A 8 -28.49 -39.27 -7.51
C SER A 8 -28.77 -37.77 -7.63
N ARG A 9 -27.88 -36.93 -7.10
CA ARG A 9 -27.86 -35.49 -7.38
C ARG A 9 -27.20 -35.23 -8.74
N PRO A 10 -27.77 -34.38 -9.61
CA PRO A 10 -27.04 -33.86 -10.76
C PRO A 10 -26.08 -32.74 -10.30
N GLN A 11 -24.78 -32.95 -10.46
CA GLN A 11 -23.79 -31.86 -10.40
C GLN A 11 -23.54 -31.34 -11.82
N HIS A 12 -24.36 -30.39 -12.26
CA HIS A 12 -23.99 -29.45 -13.29
C HIS A 12 -24.15 -28.04 -12.75
N SER A 13 -23.14 -27.56 -12.02
CA SER A 13 -22.92 -26.14 -11.83
C SER A 13 -21.65 -25.74 -12.58
N ARG A 14 -21.83 -25.42 -13.86
CA ARG A 14 -20.94 -24.48 -14.55
C ARG A 14 -21.07 -23.14 -13.82
N SER A 15 -20.07 -22.77 -13.02
CA SER A 15 -19.86 -21.41 -12.56
C SER A 15 -18.63 -20.89 -13.31
N MET A 16 -18.86 -20.25 -14.45
CA MET A 16 -18.84 -18.79 -14.63
C MET A 16 -17.45 -18.20 -14.38
N SER A 17 -16.73 -18.03 -15.50
CA SER A 17 -15.89 -16.88 -15.85
C SER A 17 -15.38 -16.08 -14.65
N ALA A 18 -14.13 -16.34 -14.24
CA ALA A 18 -13.34 -15.41 -13.44
C ALA A 18 -13.12 -14.13 -14.27
N LYS A 19 -14.09 -13.22 -14.24
CA LYS A 19 -13.88 -11.83 -14.62
C LYS A 19 -13.08 -11.20 -13.50
N PHE A 20 -11.84 -10.83 -13.84
CA PHE A 20 -10.95 -9.99 -13.04
C PHE A 20 -11.71 -8.78 -12.50
N SER A 21 -12.15 -8.84 -11.25
CA SER A 21 -12.51 -7.64 -10.49
C SER A 21 -11.28 -7.27 -9.65
N HIS A 22 -10.32 -6.59 -10.28
CA HIS A 22 -9.29 -5.85 -9.54
C HIS A 22 -9.97 -4.63 -8.92
N ILE A 23 -10.73 -4.88 -7.85
CA ILE A 23 -11.30 -3.81 -7.04
C ILE A 23 -10.11 -3.10 -6.37
N PRO A 24 -9.98 -1.77 -6.51
CA PRO A 24 -8.92 -1.03 -5.84
C PRO A 24 -9.02 -1.20 -4.31
N PRO A 25 -7.89 -1.27 -3.60
CA PRO A 25 -7.90 -1.42 -2.14
C PRO A 25 -8.60 -0.22 -1.48
N SER A 26 -9.35 -0.48 -0.41
CA SER A 26 -10.06 0.53 0.37
C SER A 26 -9.13 1.30 1.32
N ILE A 27 -9.41 2.59 1.55
CA ILE A 27 -8.74 3.41 2.56
C ILE A 27 -9.11 2.89 3.96
N HIS A 28 -8.12 2.68 4.83
CA HIS A 28 -8.31 2.24 6.21
C HIS A 28 -8.12 3.44 7.15
N TYR A 29 -9.11 3.70 8.02
CA TYR A 29 -9.00 4.68 9.10
C TYR A 29 -8.70 3.90 10.38
N GLY A 30 -7.58 4.19 11.04
CA GLY A 30 -7.15 3.51 12.26
C GLY A 30 -8.04 3.84 13.46
N SER A 31 -7.90 3.07 14.53
CA SER A 31 -8.46 3.36 15.86
C SER A 31 -7.48 4.21 16.70
N LEU A 32 -7.91 4.72 17.86
CA LEU A 32 -7.09 5.59 18.73
C LEU A 32 -5.70 5.03 19.09
N ASP A 33 -5.52 3.71 19.13
CA ASP A 33 -4.25 3.05 19.46
C ASP A 33 -3.49 2.53 18.23
N GLN A 34 -4.01 2.77 17.01
CA GLN A 34 -3.43 2.26 15.77
C GLN A 34 -3.07 3.41 14.84
N PRO A 35 -1.81 3.49 14.34
CA PRO A 35 -1.46 4.50 13.36
C PRO A 35 -2.42 4.45 12.17
N THR A 36 -2.92 5.61 11.77
CA THR A 36 -3.59 5.76 10.49
C THR A 36 -2.55 6.06 9.43
N ILE A 37 -2.60 5.30 8.35
CA ILE A 37 -1.83 5.55 7.16
C ILE A 37 -2.78 5.53 5.97
N SER A 38 -2.67 6.54 5.12
CA SER A 38 -3.48 6.63 3.91
C SER A 38 -2.60 6.99 2.72
N VAL A 39 -2.97 6.46 1.56
CA VAL A 39 -2.44 6.91 0.28
C VAL A 39 -3.40 7.91 -0.33
N ARG A 40 -2.85 8.91 -1.03
CA ARG A 40 -3.67 9.96 -1.66
C ARG A 40 -4.64 9.40 -2.70
N MET A 41 -4.23 8.34 -3.41
CA MET A 41 -5.07 7.63 -4.36
C MET A 41 -4.88 6.12 -4.18
N PRO A 42 -5.95 5.32 -4.20
CA PRO A 42 -5.84 3.86 -4.04
C PRO A 42 -5.31 3.16 -5.29
N ALA A 43 -5.33 3.83 -6.44
CA ALA A 43 -4.87 3.30 -7.71
C ALA A 43 -4.15 4.35 -8.56
N TRP A 44 -3.12 3.91 -9.29
CA TRP A 44 -2.34 4.73 -10.21
C TRP A 44 -2.22 4.06 -11.56
N GLU A 45 -2.54 4.80 -12.62
CA GLU A 45 -2.19 4.40 -13.97
C GLU A 45 -0.70 4.66 -14.21
N VAL A 46 0.01 3.64 -14.68
CA VAL A 46 1.44 3.71 -14.96
C VAL A 46 1.70 3.67 -16.45
N ASN A 47 2.57 4.56 -16.90
CA ASN A 47 3.11 4.52 -18.25
C ASN A 47 4.51 3.88 -18.19
N PRO A 48 4.74 2.73 -18.85
CA PRO A 48 6.04 2.06 -18.83
C PRO A 48 7.16 2.86 -19.50
N THR A 49 6.86 3.94 -20.21
CA THR A 49 7.89 4.85 -20.74
C THR A 49 8.39 5.87 -19.70
N LEU A 50 7.69 6.03 -18.57
CA LEU A 50 8.15 6.88 -17.48
C LEU A 50 9.18 6.13 -16.62
N PRO A 51 10.25 6.80 -16.17
CA PRO A 51 11.30 6.15 -15.37
C PRO A 51 10.83 5.77 -13.97
N SER A 52 9.81 6.45 -13.43
CA SER A 52 9.22 6.17 -12.12
C SER A 52 7.87 6.88 -11.96
N ILE A 53 7.08 6.42 -10.98
CA ILE A 53 5.96 7.16 -10.42
C ILE A 53 6.25 7.48 -8.95
N THR A 54 5.55 8.48 -8.41
CA THR A 54 5.59 8.80 -6.98
C THR A 54 4.22 8.54 -6.37
N ILE A 55 4.23 7.78 -5.28
CA ILE A 55 3.09 7.42 -4.48
C ILE A 55 3.12 8.26 -3.21
N ASP A 56 2.23 9.23 -3.09
CA ASP A 56 2.15 10.11 -1.93
C ASP A 56 1.08 9.62 -0.94
N GLY A 57 1.32 9.86 0.34
CA GLY A 57 0.38 9.55 1.39
C GLY A 57 0.63 10.33 2.68
N GLU A 58 -0.27 10.12 3.62
CA GLU A 58 -0.33 10.82 4.90
C GLU A 58 -0.35 9.82 6.04
N ILE A 59 0.27 10.22 7.13
CA ILE A 59 0.39 9.48 8.38
C ILE A 59 -0.21 10.32 9.49
N ASP A 60 -1.00 9.66 10.31
CA ASP A 60 -1.55 10.19 11.54
C ASP A 60 -1.39 9.14 12.66
N LEU A 61 -0.61 9.45 13.68
CA LEU A 61 -0.18 8.50 14.71
C LEU A 61 -0.32 9.08 16.12
N ASP A 62 -0.99 8.36 17.02
CA ASP A 62 -0.95 8.66 18.46
C ASP A 62 0.43 8.30 19.02
N VAL A 63 1.14 9.31 19.49
CA VAL A 63 2.48 9.22 20.10
C VAL A 63 2.45 9.56 21.60
N SER A 64 1.27 9.64 22.21
CA SER A 64 1.06 9.97 23.61
C SER A 64 1.76 8.97 24.55
N CYS A 65 1.86 7.70 24.14
CA CYS A 65 2.58 6.67 24.90
C CYS A 65 4.08 6.97 25.03
N PHE A 66 4.71 7.56 24.00
CA PHE A 66 6.11 7.99 24.05
C PHE A 66 6.26 9.28 24.87
N ALA A 67 5.34 10.23 24.68
CA ALA A 67 5.34 11.51 25.40
C ALA A 67 5.19 11.33 26.93
N ARG A 68 4.25 10.48 27.38
CA ARG A 68 4.01 10.18 28.81
C ARG A 68 5.24 9.61 29.50
N ASN A 69 6.02 8.81 28.77
CA ASN A 69 7.24 8.18 29.29
C ASN A 69 8.51 8.99 29.02
N ARG A 70 8.40 10.20 28.44
CA ARG A 70 9.52 11.05 28.01
C ARG A 70 10.53 10.31 27.14
N LEU A 71 10.04 9.44 26.26
CA LEU A 71 10.88 8.64 25.37
C LEU A 71 11.05 9.32 24.02
N GLN A 72 12.27 9.27 23.48
CA GLN A 72 12.49 9.59 22.08
C GLN A 72 11.97 8.43 21.21
N TYR A 73 11.41 8.76 20.05
CA TYR A 73 10.84 7.77 19.13
C TYR A 73 11.15 8.10 17.67
N SER A 74 11.07 7.05 16.84
CA SER A 74 11.15 7.13 15.39
C SER A 74 9.95 6.46 14.75
N ILE A 75 9.58 6.96 13.57
CA ILE A 75 8.53 6.46 12.69
C ILE A 75 9.21 5.81 11.49
N GLY A 76 9.01 4.50 11.35
CA GLY A 76 9.48 3.70 10.23
C GLY A 76 8.37 3.43 9.22
N LEU A 77 8.72 3.48 7.94
CA LEU A 77 7.91 3.00 6.83
C LEU A 77 8.59 1.80 6.17
N SER A 78 7.77 0.84 5.76
CA SER A 78 8.20 -0.32 4.98
C SER A 78 7.34 -0.46 3.74
N LEU A 79 7.98 -0.65 2.58
CA LEU A 79 7.33 -0.96 1.33
C LEU A 79 7.34 -2.48 1.12
N PHE A 80 6.18 -3.04 0.81
CA PHE A 80 5.98 -4.45 0.55
C PHE A 80 5.46 -4.69 -0.86
N ASP A 81 5.95 -5.76 -1.49
CA ASP A 81 5.40 -6.24 -2.75
C ASP A 81 4.07 -7.01 -2.56
N GLU A 82 3.51 -7.50 -3.66
CA GLU A 82 2.27 -8.28 -3.68
C GLU A 82 2.32 -9.59 -2.87
N ARG A 83 3.53 -10.08 -2.57
CA ARG A 83 3.77 -11.31 -1.80
C ARG A 83 3.97 -11.02 -0.31
N GLY A 84 3.94 -9.75 0.09
CA GLY A 84 4.25 -9.32 1.46
C GLY A 84 5.76 -9.30 1.74
N THR A 85 6.61 -9.41 0.74
CA THR A 85 8.07 -9.29 0.92
C THR A 85 8.43 -7.83 1.05
N ARG A 86 9.19 -7.48 2.10
CA ARG A 86 9.70 -6.12 2.28
C ARG A 86 10.76 -5.82 1.21
N VAL A 87 10.45 -4.89 0.32
CA VAL A 87 11.34 -4.47 -0.78
C VAL A 87 12.18 -3.26 -0.41
N ASP A 88 11.66 -2.38 0.44
CA ASP A 88 12.42 -1.24 0.97
C ASP A 88 11.88 -0.80 2.34
N TRP A 89 12.66 0.00 3.05
CA TRP A 89 12.26 0.62 4.30
C TRP A 89 13.09 1.88 4.58
N ASN A 90 12.48 2.83 5.27
CA ASN A 90 13.12 4.05 5.75
C ASN A 90 12.48 4.51 7.07
N GLN A 91 13.13 5.43 7.78
CA GLN A 91 12.62 5.94 9.05
C GLN A 91 13.01 7.40 9.27
N ASP A 92 12.23 8.09 10.10
CA ASP A 92 12.56 9.44 10.55
C ASP A 92 13.54 9.42 11.74
N GLY A 93 14.17 10.55 12.06
CA GLY A 93 14.88 10.71 13.33
C GLY A 93 16.12 11.60 13.30
N PRO A 94 16.56 12.08 14.48
CA PRO A 94 17.82 12.78 14.63
C PRO A 94 18.99 11.84 14.25
N GLU A 95 20.01 12.39 13.58
CA GLU A 95 21.16 11.66 13.02
C GLU A 95 20.92 10.83 11.74
N ASN A 96 19.82 11.07 11.02
CA ASN A 96 19.66 10.57 9.65
C ASN A 96 19.90 9.05 9.50
N TYR A 97 19.10 8.23 10.19
CA TYR A 97 18.80 6.89 9.67
C TYR A 97 18.00 6.95 8.35
N HIS A 98 17.81 8.15 7.79
CA HIS A 98 17.45 8.39 6.40
C HIS A 98 18.42 7.70 5.45
N ARG A 99 18.00 6.56 4.91
CA ARG A 99 18.72 5.90 3.84
C ARG A 99 18.58 6.76 2.58
N THR A 100 19.60 7.51 2.21
CA THR A 100 19.59 8.45 1.06
C THR A 100 19.22 7.80 -0.27
N ARG A 101 19.36 6.47 -0.39
CA ARG A 101 19.00 5.69 -1.59
C ARG A 101 17.65 4.97 -1.49
N SER A 102 16.91 5.20 -0.41
CA SER A 102 15.56 4.66 -0.23
C SER A 102 14.61 5.22 -1.29
N ALA A 103 13.71 4.36 -1.77
CA ALA A 103 12.56 4.77 -2.57
C ALA A 103 11.55 5.59 -1.73
N ILE A 104 11.56 5.40 -0.41
CA ILE A 104 10.68 6.06 0.55
C ILE A 104 11.34 7.35 1.07
N SER A 105 10.63 8.47 0.93
CA SER A 105 10.95 9.77 1.51
C SER A 105 9.93 10.15 2.57
N LEU A 106 10.40 10.73 3.66
CA LEU A 106 9.60 11.14 4.81
C LEU A 106 9.76 12.65 4.98
N ALA A 107 8.65 13.37 5.08
CA ALA A 107 8.67 14.80 5.39
C ALA A 107 8.88 15.03 6.89
N ASP A 108 9.12 16.29 7.27
CA ASP A 108 9.19 16.67 8.68
C ASP A 108 7.84 16.40 9.36
N ARG A 109 7.89 15.85 10.57
CA ARG A 109 6.71 15.62 11.40
C ARG A 109 6.23 16.87 12.11
N VAL A 110 4.91 16.97 12.25
CA VAL A 110 4.24 17.97 13.08
C VAL A 110 3.57 17.24 14.24
N VAL A 111 3.84 17.66 15.47
CA VAL A 111 3.28 17.05 16.68
C VAL A 111 2.39 18.06 17.41
N VAL A 112 1.13 17.69 17.64
CA VAL A 112 0.12 18.52 18.34
C VAL A 112 -0.62 17.64 19.32
N ASP A 113 -0.64 18.02 20.60
CA ASP A 113 -1.40 17.35 21.67
C ASP A 113 -1.20 15.83 21.77
N GLY A 114 0.01 15.34 21.46
CA GLY A 114 0.33 13.91 21.49
C GLY A 114 -0.02 13.15 20.22
N GLN A 115 -0.53 13.82 19.19
CA GLN A 115 -0.71 13.30 17.85
C GLN A 115 0.43 13.72 16.93
N CYS A 116 0.92 12.83 16.09
CA CYS A 116 1.98 13.07 15.11
C CYS A 116 1.47 12.93 13.68
N PHE A 117 1.65 13.97 12.89
CA PHE A 117 1.30 14.03 11.48
C PHE A 117 2.55 14.06 10.60
N MET A 118 2.56 13.30 9.51
CA MET A 118 3.68 13.25 8.58
C MET A 118 3.20 12.91 7.16
N ASN A 119 3.81 13.53 6.15
CA ASN A 119 3.63 13.13 4.76
C ASN A 119 4.77 12.19 4.33
N PHE A 120 4.47 11.25 3.45
CA PHE A 120 5.47 10.38 2.84
C PHE A 120 5.28 10.30 1.33
N ALA A 121 6.37 9.95 0.65
CA ALA A 121 6.39 9.70 -0.77
C ALA A 121 7.19 8.41 -1.06
N VAL A 122 6.68 7.56 -1.94
CA VAL A 122 7.37 6.35 -2.39
C VAL A 122 7.60 6.42 -3.89
N ARG A 123 8.85 6.47 -4.32
CA ARG A 123 9.24 6.48 -5.73
C ARG A 123 9.36 5.05 -6.25
N ILE A 124 8.42 4.61 -7.07
CA ILE A 124 8.44 3.28 -7.68
C ILE A 124 9.12 3.35 -9.05
N PRO A 125 10.26 2.66 -9.26
CA PRO A 125 10.94 2.62 -10.55
C PRO A 125 10.17 1.79 -11.58
N SER A 126 10.44 2.04 -12.86
CA SER A 126 9.70 1.45 -13.98
C SER A 126 9.84 -0.08 -14.11
N ASP A 127 10.94 -0.66 -13.63
CA ASP A 127 11.15 -2.11 -13.56
C ASP A 127 10.21 -2.81 -12.56
N ALA A 128 9.67 -2.04 -11.60
CA ALA A 128 8.66 -2.50 -10.67
C ALA A 128 7.21 -2.28 -11.18
N PHE A 129 7.01 -1.73 -12.38
CA PHE A 129 5.68 -1.58 -12.95
C PHE A 129 5.09 -2.91 -13.44
N PRO A 130 3.75 -3.07 -13.39
CA PRO A 130 3.09 -4.18 -14.04
C PRO A 130 3.29 -4.16 -15.57
N THR A 131 3.31 -5.35 -16.17
CA THR A 131 3.33 -5.53 -17.62
C THR A 131 2.06 -4.96 -18.26
N HIS A 132 2.09 -4.68 -19.56
CA HIS A 132 0.94 -4.19 -20.31
C HIS A 132 -0.33 -5.03 -20.09
N GLY A 133 -1.44 -4.38 -19.73
CA GLY A 133 -2.72 -5.01 -19.45
C GLY A 133 -2.81 -5.67 -18.07
N GLN A 134 -1.81 -5.50 -17.20
CA GLN A 134 -1.78 -6.05 -15.85
C GLN A 134 -1.85 -4.96 -14.78
N SER A 135 -2.17 -5.40 -13.56
CA SER A 135 -2.07 -4.60 -12.35
C SER A 135 -1.12 -5.26 -11.36
N ARG A 136 -0.63 -4.47 -10.41
CA ARG A 136 0.20 -4.92 -9.28
C ARG A 136 -0.24 -4.20 -8.03
N VAL A 137 -0.44 -4.93 -6.95
CA VAL A 137 -0.74 -4.37 -5.63
C VAL A 137 0.54 -4.32 -4.81
N MET A 138 0.75 -3.20 -4.13
CA MET A 138 1.83 -3.02 -3.17
C MET A 138 1.26 -2.47 -1.87
N SER A 139 2.02 -2.58 -0.79
CA SER A 139 1.59 -2.09 0.53
C SER A 139 2.65 -1.21 1.16
N VAL A 140 2.22 -0.16 1.85
CA VAL A 140 3.07 0.64 2.74
C VAL A 140 2.65 0.35 4.17
N GLY A 141 3.59 -0.10 4.99
CA GLY A 141 3.40 -0.27 6.42
C GLY A 141 4.06 0.84 7.20
N ILE A 142 3.40 1.30 8.26
CA ILE A 142 3.93 2.24 9.25
C ILE A 142 4.09 1.55 10.61
N LYS A 143 5.15 1.92 11.32
CA LYS A 143 5.35 1.55 12.72
C LYS A 143 6.16 2.62 13.45
N ALA A 144 5.80 2.95 14.69
CA ALA A 144 6.66 3.76 15.56
C ALA A 144 7.26 2.93 16.67
N TYR A 145 8.45 3.31 17.12
CA TYR A 145 9.19 2.61 18.15
C TYR A 145 10.01 3.59 18.99
N ALA A 146 10.15 3.29 20.28
CA ALA A 146 11.02 4.06 21.16
C ALA A 146 12.49 3.74 20.86
N LEU A 147 13.33 4.78 20.75
CA LEU A 147 14.75 4.62 20.45
C LEU A 147 15.51 3.90 21.57
N ASP A 148 15.18 4.24 22.82
CA ASP A 148 15.87 3.70 24.00
C ASP A 148 15.25 2.38 24.50
N LYS A 149 14.09 1.99 23.96
CA LYS A 149 13.31 0.82 24.38
C LYS A 149 12.69 0.15 23.15
N PRO A 150 13.46 -0.62 22.36
CA PRO A 150 13.00 -1.16 21.08
C PRO A 150 11.82 -2.12 21.18
N ASP A 151 11.54 -2.67 22.37
CA ASP A 151 10.36 -3.50 22.63
C ASP A 151 9.06 -2.67 22.74
N LEU A 152 9.18 -1.35 23.01
CA LEU A 152 8.04 -0.45 23.07
C LEU A 152 7.77 0.12 21.68
N THR A 153 6.85 -0.53 20.97
CA THR A 153 6.49 -0.18 19.60
C THR A 153 4.99 -0.19 19.39
N THR A 154 4.50 0.59 18.43
CA THR A 154 3.12 0.49 17.96
C THR A 154 2.92 -0.79 17.15
N GLU A 155 1.66 -1.22 17.00
CA GLU A 155 1.33 -2.19 15.97
C GLU A 155 1.66 -1.62 14.58
N MET A 156 1.95 -2.52 13.64
CA MET A 156 2.15 -2.13 12.25
C MET A 156 0.81 -2.03 11.55
N VAL A 157 0.53 -0.87 10.96
CA VAL A 157 -0.65 -0.68 10.12
C VAL A 157 -0.20 -0.57 8.67
N THR A 158 -0.95 -1.19 7.77
CA THR A 158 -0.62 -1.22 6.34
C THR A 158 -1.74 -0.63 5.51
N VAL A 159 -1.37 0.15 4.50
CA VAL A 159 -2.27 0.60 3.43
C VAL A 159 -1.80 0.00 2.12
N GLN A 160 -2.76 -0.40 1.29
CA GLN A 160 -2.48 -0.96 -0.03
C GLN A 160 -2.75 0.06 -1.12
N PHE A 161 -2.04 -0.11 -2.22
CA PHE A 161 -2.30 0.62 -3.44
C PHE A 161 -2.08 -0.25 -4.67
N MET A 162 -2.74 0.11 -5.77
CA MET A 162 -2.67 -0.62 -7.03
C MET A 162 -2.01 0.22 -8.12
N MET A 163 -1.04 -0.35 -8.81
CA MET A 163 -0.54 0.17 -10.08
C MET A 163 -1.23 -0.56 -11.22
N MET A 164 -1.65 0.16 -12.26
CA MET A 164 -2.32 -0.40 -13.43
C MET A 164 -1.61 0.06 -14.70
N ASN A 165 -1.12 -0.87 -15.49
CA ASN A 165 -0.63 -0.57 -16.83
C ASN A 165 -1.76 -0.87 -17.81
N VAL A 166 -2.70 0.07 -17.94
CA VAL A 166 -3.94 -0.13 -18.70
C VAL A 166 -3.70 -0.35 -20.19
N GLY A 167 -2.50 -0.05 -20.69
CA GLY A 167 -2.16 -0.20 -22.10
C GLY A 167 -3.00 0.75 -22.94
N TYR A 168 -2.41 1.78 -23.53
CA TYR A 168 -3.16 2.58 -24.47
C TYR A 168 -3.72 1.65 -25.54
N PRO A 169 -5.05 1.57 -25.76
CA PRO A 169 -5.56 0.94 -26.95
C PRO A 169 -5.04 1.81 -28.08
N GLY A 170 -3.96 1.35 -28.73
CA GLY A 170 -3.45 1.98 -29.93
C GLY A 170 -4.63 2.22 -30.85
N ARG A 171 -4.71 3.46 -31.38
CA ARG A 171 -5.56 3.88 -32.50
C ARG A 171 -6.22 2.67 -33.17
N ARG A 172 -7.55 2.53 -33.04
CA ARG A 172 -8.29 1.76 -34.04
C ARG A 172 -7.85 2.31 -35.39
N ARG A 173 -7.15 1.49 -36.17
CA ARG A 173 -6.83 1.75 -37.58
C ARG A 173 -8.10 2.34 -38.21
N GLY A 174 -7.93 3.48 -38.87
CA GLY A 174 -9.02 4.23 -39.46
C GLY A 174 -9.91 3.35 -40.33
N SER A 175 -11.19 3.31 -40.00
CA SER A 175 -12.23 3.22 -41.00
C SER A 175 -12.56 4.65 -41.40
N SER A 176 -12.01 5.10 -42.53
CA SER A 176 -12.47 6.34 -43.15
C SER A 176 -13.96 6.20 -43.42
N VAL A 177 -14.79 7.00 -42.77
CA VAL A 177 -16.13 7.26 -43.26
C VAL A 177 -15.94 8.30 -44.36
N ARG A 178 -16.03 7.87 -45.62
CA ARG A 178 -16.18 8.78 -46.74
C ARG A 178 -17.62 9.27 -46.73
N TYR A 179 -17.80 10.59 -46.74
CA TYR A 179 -19.03 11.25 -47.14
C TYR A 179 -19.20 11.15 -48.66
#